data_AF-A0A662ZBC0-F1
#
_entry.id   AF-A0A662ZBC0-F1
#
_cell.length_a   1.000
_cell.length_b   1.000
_cell.length_c   1.000
_cell.angle_alpha   90.00
_cell.angle_beta   90.00
_cell.angle_gamma   90.00
#
_symmetry.space_group_name_H-M   'P 1'
#
loop_
_entity.id
_entity.type
_entity.pdbx_description
1 polymer ?
#
loop_
_entity_poly.entity_id
_entity_poly.type
_entity_poly.pdbx_seq_one_letter_code
_entity_poly.pdbx_strand_id
1 'polypeptide(L)'
;MKLVKVIIFCFCVIFVSTPLVFAICNGTNVVKTETANFSSGSSENSEEELAKCISERDRLLEHRDYKKAFSYLRTLCEKYKDSESCNLTYSTYFAMQDDSVNISPSVQNVTLYEVLYYLDLGCKLNNYDSCLKAARLYEYGSKPGASQMKGYSISYDAHEAKKYYKRVCESVSDSAMEACSRVVELSRQSNSNVPLADSFVDNLVKKLN
;
A
#
# COMPACT_ATOMS: atom_id res chain seq x y z
N MET A 1 -18.62 23.60 38.98
CA MET A 1 -17.77 22.40 39.23
C MET A 1 -18.07 21.19 38.32
N LYS A 2 -19.30 20.98 37.82
CA LYS A 2 -19.61 19.83 36.93
C LYS A 2 -18.95 19.93 35.54
N LEU A 3 -18.89 21.14 34.95
CA LEU A 3 -18.26 21.40 33.65
C LEU A 3 -16.76 21.10 33.63
N VAL A 4 -16.03 21.43 34.71
CA VAL A 4 -14.59 21.16 34.81
C VAL A 4 -14.30 19.66 34.87
N LYS A 5 -15.16 18.87 35.54
CA LYS A 5 -15.03 17.41 35.55
C LYS A 5 -15.30 16.78 34.18
N VAL A 6 -16.26 17.31 33.40
CA VAL A 6 -16.53 16.85 32.04
C VAL A 6 -15.37 17.18 31.11
N ILE A 7 -14.80 18.38 31.21
CA ILE A 7 -13.63 18.78 30.40
C ILE A 7 -12.41 17.92 30.76
N ILE A 8 -12.13 17.71 32.05
CA ILE A 8 -11.03 16.83 32.48
C ILE A 8 -11.26 15.38 32.02
N PHE A 9 -12.49 14.87 32.09
CA PHE A 9 -12.81 13.53 31.61
C PHE A 9 -12.62 13.40 30.09
N CYS A 10 -13.07 14.39 29.30
CA CYS A 10 -12.82 14.42 27.85
C CYS A 10 -11.33 14.50 27.54
N PHE A 11 -10.56 15.33 28.27
CA PHE A 11 -9.12 15.39 28.12
C PHE A 11 -8.46 14.05 28.47
N CYS A 12 -8.82 13.40 29.58
CA CYS A 12 -8.29 12.09 29.93
C CYS A 12 -8.63 11.00 28.90
N VAL A 13 -9.86 10.98 28.38
CA VAL A 13 -10.26 10.01 27.35
C VAL A 13 -9.48 10.22 26.05
N ILE A 14 -9.32 11.47 25.60
CA ILE A 14 -8.56 11.80 24.38
C ILE A 14 -7.06 11.49 24.54
N PHE A 15 -6.48 11.84 25.69
CA PHE A 15 -5.05 11.61 25.97
C PHE A 15 -4.70 10.14 26.27
N VAL A 16 -5.66 9.31 26.71
CA VAL A 16 -5.41 7.89 27.00
C VAL A 16 -5.79 6.98 25.82
N SER A 17 -6.78 7.35 25.00
CA SER A 17 -7.19 6.55 23.85
C SER A 17 -6.25 6.66 22.66
N THR A 18 -5.72 7.86 22.39
CA THR A 18 -4.83 8.09 21.24
C THR A 18 -3.49 7.32 21.31
N PRO A 19 -2.81 7.19 22.47
CA PRO A 19 -1.61 6.36 22.57
C PRO A 19 -1.92 4.87 22.54
N LEU A 20 -3.11 4.45 23.01
CA LEU A 20 -3.49 3.04 23.05
C LEU A 20 -3.79 2.50 21.65
N VAL A 21 -4.53 3.27 20.83
CA VAL A 21 -4.77 2.95 19.42
C VAL A 21 -3.43 2.91 18.67
N PHE A 22 -2.52 3.85 18.95
CA PHE A 22 -1.17 3.81 18.40
C PHE A 22 -0.43 2.54 18.82
N ALA A 23 -0.47 2.11 20.09
CA ALA A 23 0.21 0.89 20.54
C ALA A 23 -0.34 -0.39 19.88
N ILE A 24 -1.66 -0.49 19.68
CA ILE A 24 -2.33 -1.64 19.06
C ILE A 24 -2.08 -1.67 17.55
N CYS A 25 -2.16 -0.51 16.90
CA CYS A 25 -2.02 -0.36 15.45
C CYS A 25 -0.58 -0.13 14.97
N ASN A 26 0.42 0.10 15.83
CA ASN A 26 1.84 0.14 15.45
C ASN A 26 2.66 -1.04 15.96
N GLY A 27 2.04 -2.00 16.65
CA GLY A 27 2.70 -3.21 17.11
C GLY A 27 4.02 -2.89 17.81
N THR A 28 3.98 -2.11 18.89
CA THR A 28 5.19 -1.98 19.70
C THR A 28 5.60 -3.38 20.15
N ASN A 29 6.78 -3.85 19.70
CA ASN A 29 7.52 -4.97 20.27
C ASN A 29 7.95 -4.63 21.71
N VAL A 30 7.00 -4.25 22.57
CA VAL A 30 7.19 -4.36 24.00
C VAL A 30 6.99 -5.83 24.27
N VAL A 31 8.11 -6.54 24.42
CA VAL A 31 8.18 -7.76 25.21
C VAL A 31 7.48 -7.44 26.53
N LYS A 32 6.20 -7.77 26.62
CA LYS A 32 5.49 -7.81 27.90
C LYS A 32 5.94 -9.08 28.59
N THR A 33 7.09 -9.00 29.24
CA THR A 33 7.30 -9.79 30.44
C THR A 33 6.43 -9.16 31.51
N GLU A 34 5.15 -9.52 31.53
CA GLU A 34 4.34 -9.50 32.75
C GLU A 34 3.07 -10.32 32.49
N THR A 35 3.12 -11.53 33.04
CA THR A 35 2.02 -12.45 33.28
C THR A 35 0.79 -11.74 33.85
N ALA A 36 -0.32 -11.76 33.12
CA ALA A 36 -1.67 -11.79 33.71
C ALA A 36 -2.69 -12.26 32.66
N ASN A 37 -3.13 -13.51 32.83
CA ASN A 37 -4.38 -14.14 32.37
C ASN A 37 -5.13 -13.48 31.19
N PHE A 38 -4.96 -14.01 29.98
CA PHE A 38 -5.93 -13.83 28.91
C PHE A 38 -6.84 -15.06 28.82
N SER A 39 -8.04 -14.90 29.37
CA SER A 39 -9.20 -15.72 29.05
C SER A 39 -9.56 -15.55 27.57
N SER A 40 -9.74 -16.67 26.89
CA SER A 40 -10.20 -16.82 25.51
C SER A 40 -11.53 -16.11 25.25
N GLY A 41 -11.52 -15.16 24.32
CA GLY A 41 -12.70 -14.49 23.77
C GLY A 41 -12.29 -13.63 22.57
N SER A 42 -11.93 -14.27 21.46
CA SER A 42 -11.09 -13.67 20.42
C SER A 42 -11.75 -13.53 19.05
N SER A 43 -12.98 -13.00 18.96
CA SER A 43 -13.57 -12.64 17.66
C SER A 43 -14.17 -11.24 17.63
N GLU A 44 -14.87 -10.80 18.68
CA GLU A 44 -15.51 -9.47 18.68
C GLU A 44 -14.51 -8.32 18.89
N ASN A 45 -13.46 -8.52 19.70
CA ASN A 45 -12.47 -7.49 19.95
C ASN A 45 -11.61 -7.15 18.72
N SER A 46 -11.37 -8.09 17.80
CA SER A 46 -10.47 -7.85 16.66
C SER A 46 -11.09 -6.99 15.56
N GLU A 47 -12.41 -7.08 15.35
CA GLU A 47 -13.11 -6.27 14.35
C GLU A 47 -13.24 -4.82 14.81
N GLU A 48 -13.54 -4.61 16.10
CA GLU A 48 -13.61 -3.27 16.68
C GLU A 48 -12.23 -2.58 16.70
N GLU A 49 -11.17 -3.32 16.98
CA GLU A 49 -9.79 -2.82 16.88
C GLU A 49 -9.42 -2.45 15.44
N LEU A 50 -9.78 -3.26 14.45
CA LEU A 50 -9.55 -2.97 13.04
C LEU A 50 -10.27 -1.68 12.61
N ALA A 51 -11.55 -1.52 12.96
CA ALA A 51 -12.32 -0.33 12.63
C ALA A 51 -11.70 0.95 13.24
N LYS A 52 -11.19 0.87 14.47
CA LYS A 52 -10.48 1.99 15.11
C LYS A 52 -9.17 2.32 14.40
N CYS A 53 -8.38 1.31 14.01
CA CYS A 53 -7.15 1.53 13.24
C CYS A 53 -7.43 2.17 11.87
N ILE A 54 -8.48 1.74 11.18
CA ILE A 54 -8.91 2.30 9.89
C ILE A 54 -9.36 3.76 10.05
N SER A 55 -10.18 4.06 11.05
CA SER A 55 -10.65 5.43 11.30
C SER A 55 -9.49 6.38 11.61
N GLU A 56 -8.51 5.93 12.41
CA GLU A 56 -7.34 6.75 12.74
C GLU A 56 -6.41 6.93 11.52
N ARG A 57 -6.23 5.89 10.69
CA ARG A 57 -5.54 6.01 9.39
C ARG A 57 -6.17 7.12 8.55
N ASP A 58 -7.49 7.07 8.35
CA ASP A 58 -8.21 8.01 7.49
C ASP A 58 -8.12 9.44 8.03
N ARG A 59 -8.24 9.61 9.35
CA ARG A 59 -8.03 10.90 10.03
C ARG A 59 -6.63 11.45 9.78
N LEU A 60 -5.59 10.62 9.89
CA LEU A 60 -4.20 11.05 9.67
C LEU A 60 -3.94 11.43 8.20
N LEU A 61 -4.52 10.69 7.24
CA LEU A 61 -4.46 11.02 5.81
C LEU A 61 -5.13 12.36 5.51
N GLU A 62 -6.33 12.60 6.06
CA GLU A 62 -7.06 13.86 5.90
C GLU A 62 -6.29 15.07 6.47
N HIS A 63 -5.64 14.88 7.62
CA HIS A 63 -4.84 15.91 8.28
C HIS A 63 -3.40 16.00 7.76
N ARG A 64 -3.06 15.24 6.72
CA ARG A 64 -1.73 15.22 6.07
C ARG A 64 -0.58 14.84 7.03
N ASP A 65 -0.85 14.10 8.09
CA ASP A 65 0.19 13.51 8.95
C ASP A 65 0.71 12.22 8.30
N TYR A 66 1.29 12.35 7.11
CA TYR A 66 1.60 11.22 6.23
C TYR A 66 2.60 10.24 6.84
N LYS A 67 3.50 10.71 7.71
CA LYS A 67 4.46 9.83 8.40
C LYS A 67 3.73 8.88 9.36
N LYS A 68 2.81 9.39 10.18
CA LYS A 68 2.00 8.53 11.06
C LYS A 68 1.02 7.70 10.24
N ALA A 69 0.38 8.29 9.24
CA ALA A 69 -0.52 7.57 8.34
C ALA A 69 0.18 6.35 7.71
N PHE A 70 1.39 6.54 7.18
CA PHE A 70 2.19 5.45 6.61
C PHE A 70 2.42 4.33 7.62
N SER A 71 2.72 4.67 8.87
CA SER A 71 2.89 3.69 9.95
C SER A 71 1.64 2.82 10.18
N TYR A 72 0.45 3.44 10.20
CA TYR A 72 -0.82 2.71 10.29
C TYR A 72 -1.10 1.86 9.06
N LEU A 73 -0.81 2.39 7.87
CA LEU A 73 -0.98 1.68 6.61
C LEU A 73 -0.17 0.37 6.57
N ARG A 74 1.08 0.39 7.07
CA ARG A 74 1.91 -0.82 7.20
C ARG A 74 1.23 -1.90 8.00
N THR A 75 0.79 -1.56 9.22
CA THR A 75 0.19 -2.53 10.13
C THR A 75 -1.15 -3.03 9.61
N LEU A 76 -2.00 -2.16 9.08
CA LEU A 76 -3.28 -2.54 8.49
C LEU A 76 -3.07 -3.49 7.31
N CYS A 77 -2.10 -3.22 6.45
CA CYS A 77 -1.74 -4.10 5.34
C CYS A 77 -1.17 -5.45 5.83
N GLU A 78 -0.18 -5.45 6.73
CA GLU A 78 0.53 -6.67 7.14
C GLU A 78 -0.26 -7.54 8.11
N LYS A 79 -0.83 -6.93 9.15
CA LYS A 79 -1.48 -7.64 10.25
C LYS A 79 -2.93 -7.94 9.94
N TYR A 80 -3.65 -6.94 9.44
CA TYR A 80 -5.10 -7.04 9.22
C TYR A 80 -5.48 -7.41 7.78
N LYS A 81 -4.50 -7.50 6.88
CA LYS A 81 -4.71 -7.83 5.46
C LYS A 81 -5.70 -6.87 4.79
N ASP A 82 -5.70 -5.61 5.23
CA ASP A 82 -6.50 -4.56 4.62
C ASP A 82 -5.84 -4.14 3.30
N SER A 83 -6.39 -4.61 2.18
CA SER A 83 -5.79 -4.45 0.86
C SER A 83 -5.78 -2.99 0.39
N GLU A 84 -6.72 -2.17 0.86
CA GLU A 84 -6.74 -0.74 0.58
C GLU A 84 -5.62 0.00 1.31
N SER A 85 -5.32 -0.35 2.56
CA SER A 85 -4.14 0.20 3.25
C SER A 85 -2.84 -0.15 2.52
N CYS A 86 -2.73 -1.34 1.95
CA CYS A 86 -1.59 -1.70 1.11
C CYS A 86 -1.47 -0.74 -0.10
N ASN A 87 -2.58 -0.48 -0.80
CA ASN A 87 -2.68 0.38 -1.96
C ASN A 87 -2.32 1.86 -1.67
N LEU A 88 -2.76 2.35 -0.51
CA LEU A 88 -2.57 3.74 -0.06
C LEU A 88 -1.13 4.06 0.36
N THR A 89 -0.29 3.05 0.61
CA THR A 89 1.15 3.28 0.87
C THR A 89 1.81 4.04 -0.28
N TYR A 90 1.41 3.79 -1.52
CA TYR A 90 1.99 4.43 -2.70
C TYR A 90 1.77 5.94 -2.72
N SER A 91 0.51 6.40 -2.66
CA SER A 91 0.20 7.83 -2.67
C SER A 91 0.76 8.54 -1.42
N THR A 92 0.71 7.87 -0.27
CA THR A 92 1.23 8.40 0.99
C THR A 92 2.75 8.59 0.92
N TYR A 93 3.49 7.66 0.31
CA TYR A 93 4.92 7.80 0.09
C TYR A 93 5.25 9.05 -0.73
N PHE A 94 4.58 9.27 -1.87
CA PHE A 94 4.85 10.44 -2.70
C PHE A 94 4.47 11.74 -1.99
N ALA A 95 3.35 11.77 -1.26
CA ALA A 95 2.98 12.92 -0.45
C ALA A 95 4.04 13.23 0.64
N MET A 96 4.65 12.20 1.25
CA MET A 96 5.77 12.40 2.17
C MET A 96 7.01 13.00 1.48
N GLN A 97 7.30 12.59 0.24
CA GLN A 97 8.42 13.13 -0.53
C GLN A 97 8.18 14.60 -0.92
N ASP A 98 6.95 14.95 -1.33
CA ASP A 98 6.59 16.32 -1.69
C ASP A 98 6.64 17.27 -0.47
N ASP A 99 6.23 16.79 0.71
CA ASP A 99 6.33 17.54 1.97
C ASP A 99 7.77 17.64 2.51
N SER A 100 8.70 16.80 2.01
CA SER A 100 10.08 16.73 2.49
C SER A 100 10.99 17.85 2.00
N VAL A 101 10.50 18.77 1.15
CA VAL A 101 11.27 19.91 0.62
C VAL A 101 11.90 20.78 1.74
N ASN A 102 11.40 20.68 2.98
CA ASN A 102 11.94 21.39 4.16
C ASN A 102 12.35 20.48 5.34
N ILE A 103 12.44 19.16 5.17
CA ILE A 103 12.70 18.22 6.28
C ILE A 103 14.00 17.45 6.04
N SER A 104 14.86 17.36 7.06
CA SER A 104 16.13 16.61 7.00
C SER A 104 15.90 15.17 6.53
N PRO A 105 16.70 14.66 5.56
CA PRO A 105 16.61 13.29 5.04
C PRO A 105 16.69 12.19 6.11
N SER A 106 17.23 12.50 7.29
CA SER A 106 17.34 11.56 8.42
C SER A 106 16.01 11.20 9.10
N VAL A 107 14.89 11.84 8.71
CA VAL A 107 13.57 11.68 9.35
C VAL A 107 12.62 10.79 8.54
N GLN A 108 12.93 10.49 7.27
CA GLN A 108 12.13 9.67 6.36
C GLN A 108 12.93 8.46 5.85
N ASN A 109 12.88 7.35 6.59
CA ASN A 109 13.52 6.08 6.20
C ASN A 109 12.59 5.17 5.37
N VAL A 110 11.55 5.72 4.73
CA VAL A 110 10.66 4.94 3.86
C VAL A 110 11.27 4.92 2.47
N THR A 111 11.40 3.74 1.88
CA THR A 111 11.95 3.60 0.51
C THR A 111 10.87 3.16 -0.47
N LEU A 112 11.09 3.43 -1.76
CA LEU A 112 10.19 2.94 -2.80
C LEU A 112 10.15 1.39 -2.89
N TYR A 113 11.22 0.71 -2.48
CA TYR A 113 11.24 -0.75 -2.33
C TYR A 113 10.27 -1.24 -1.24
N GLU A 114 10.18 -0.51 -0.15
CA GLU A 114 9.24 -0.82 0.92
C GLU A 114 7.78 -0.60 0.47
N VAL A 115 7.52 0.49 -0.27
CA VAL A 115 6.21 0.71 -0.91
C VAL A 115 5.87 -0.42 -1.87
N LEU A 116 6.83 -0.84 -2.71
CA LEU A 116 6.65 -1.93 -3.65
C LEU A 116 6.31 -3.25 -2.94
N TYR A 117 6.90 -3.52 -1.78
CA TYR A 117 6.54 -4.66 -0.94
C TYR A 117 5.07 -4.61 -0.50
N TYR A 118 4.58 -3.46 -0.04
CA TYR A 118 3.16 -3.32 0.33
C TYR A 118 2.22 -3.44 -0.87
N LEU A 119 2.59 -2.91 -2.02
CA LEU A 119 1.83 -3.08 -3.26
C LEU A 119 1.77 -4.55 -3.70
N ASP A 120 2.85 -5.31 -3.54
CA ASP A 120 2.85 -6.75 -3.79
C ASP A 120 1.89 -7.51 -2.86
N LEU A 121 1.84 -7.15 -1.58
CA LEU A 121 0.85 -7.68 -0.64
C LEU A 121 -0.59 -7.32 -1.05
N GLY A 122 -0.85 -6.05 -1.36
CA GLY A 122 -2.17 -5.60 -1.81
C GLY A 122 -2.62 -6.33 -3.08
N CYS A 123 -1.70 -6.50 -4.03
CA CYS A 123 -1.94 -7.25 -5.25
C CYS A 123 -2.27 -8.72 -4.95
N LYS A 124 -1.57 -9.36 -3.99
CA LYS A 124 -1.86 -10.72 -3.52
C LYS A 124 -3.24 -10.84 -2.87
N LEU A 125 -3.73 -9.78 -2.25
CA LEU A 125 -5.06 -9.64 -1.66
C LEU A 125 -6.13 -9.20 -2.68
N ASN A 126 -5.84 -9.29 -3.99
CA ASN A 126 -6.73 -8.94 -5.10
C ASN A 126 -7.12 -7.45 -5.18
N ASN A 127 -6.31 -6.55 -4.59
CA ASN A 127 -6.40 -5.12 -4.90
C ASN A 127 -5.64 -4.86 -6.22
N TYR A 128 -6.40 -4.81 -7.32
CA TYR A 128 -5.83 -4.71 -8.67
C TYR A 128 -5.15 -3.36 -8.94
N ASP A 129 -5.56 -2.29 -8.24
CA ASP A 129 -4.85 -1.00 -8.28
C ASP A 129 -3.43 -1.13 -7.73
N SER A 130 -3.26 -1.92 -6.65
CA SER A 130 -1.94 -2.22 -6.12
C SER A 130 -1.07 -2.96 -7.13
N CYS A 131 -1.67 -3.94 -7.84
CA CYS A 131 -0.98 -4.63 -8.93
C CYS A 131 -0.55 -3.66 -10.03
N LEU A 132 -1.42 -2.76 -10.49
CA LEU A 132 -1.10 -1.78 -11.52
C LEU A 132 0.02 -0.83 -11.09
N LYS A 133 -0.03 -0.34 -9.85
CA LYS A 133 1.02 0.53 -9.31
C LYS A 133 2.36 -0.19 -9.23
N ALA A 134 2.39 -1.45 -8.77
CA ALA A 134 3.60 -2.27 -8.77
C ALA A 134 4.14 -2.49 -10.19
N ALA A 135 3.26 -2.81 -11.14
CA ALA A 135 3.61 -2.98 -12.55
C ALA A 135 4.27 -1.72 -13.12
N ARG A 136 3.67 -0.55 -12.86
CA ARG A 136 4.18 0.76 -13.31
C ARG A 136 5.52 1.12 -12.69
N LEU A 137 5.77 0.76 -11.42
CA LEU A 137 7.08 0.97 -10.78
C LEU A 137 8.20 0.22 -11.49
N TYR A 138 7.96 -1.01 -11.92
CA TYR A 138 8.92 -1.78 -12.70
C TYR A 138 8.99 -1.32 -14.17
N GLU A 139 7.87 -0.97 -14.79
CA GLU A 139 7.82 -0.52 -16.19
C GLU A 139 8.51 0.82 -16.42
N TYR A 140 8.34 1.76 -15.50
CA TYR A 140 8.93 3.10 -15.55
C TYR A 140 10.15 3.25 -14.64
N GLY A 141 10.67 2.12 -14.14
CA GLY A 141 11.87 2.09 -13.32
C GLY A 141 13.10 2.66 -14.03
N SER A 142 14.15 2.93 -13.26
CA SER A 142 15.40 3.49 -13.74
C SER A 142 16.04 2.57 -14.78
N LYS A 143 16.29 3.11 -15.98
CA LYS A 143 17.10 2.46 -17.01
C LYS A 143 18.58 2.81 -16.82
N PRO A 144 19.52 1.89 -17.10
CA PRO A 144 20.94 2.21 -17.10
C PRO A 144 21.23 3.43 -17.99
N GLY A 145 21.90 4.45 -17.44
CA GLY A 145 22.30 5.66 -18.17
C GLY A 145 21.27 6.79 -18.23
N ALA A 146 20.08 6.66 -17.63
CA ALA A 146 19.11 7.75 -17.52
C ALA A 146 19.38 8.61 -16.26
N SER A 147 19.17 9.94 -16.36
CA SER A 147 19.21 10.84 -15.21
C SER A 147 18.10 10.49 -14.23
N GLN A 148 18.46 10.20 -12.98
CA GLN A 148 17.52 9.70 -11.96
C GLN A 148 16.82 10.86 -11.24
N MET A 149 15.52 10.74 -11.05
CA MET A 149 14.81 11.53 -10.04
C MET A 149 15.22 11.03 -8.64
N LYS A 150 15.65 11.94 -7.77
CA LYS A 150 16.01 11.65 -6.38
C LYS A 150 14.81 10.98 -5.67
N GLY A 151 14.99 9.75 -5.19
CA GLY A 151 13.93 8.95 -4.53
C GLY A 151 13.30 7.84 -5.38
N TYR A 152 13.69 7.71 -6.66
CA TYR A 152 13.24 6.64 -7.57
C TYR A 152 14.37 5.62 -7.81
N SER A 153 14.46 4.58 -6.98
CA SER A 153 15.54 3.56 -7.09
C SER A 153 15.07 2.17 -7.51
N ILE A 154 13.84 2.01 -8.02
CA ILE A 154 13.41 0.75 -8.65
C ILE A 154 14.00 0.68 -10.05
N SER A 155 14.69 -0.42 -10.36
CA SER A 155 15.24 -0.64 -11.70
C SER A 155 14.14 -1.03 -12.67
N TYR A 156 14.28 -0.61 -13.93
CA TYR A 156 13.40 -1.09 -14.99
C TYR A 156 13.44 -2.63 -15.08
N ASP A 157 12.29 -3.27 -14.99
CA ASP A 157 12.15 -4.73 -15.15
C ASP A 157 10.84 -5.07 -15.88
N ALA A 158 10.95 -5.32 -17.18
CA ALA A 158 9.80 -5.69 -18.01
C ALA A 158 9.17 -7.02 -17.61
N HIS A 159 9.95 -7.95 -17.04
CA HIS A 159 9.45 -9.26 -16.65
C HIS A 159 8.56 -9.16 -15.42
N GLU A 160 9.04 -8.47 -14.38
CA GLU A 160 8.24 -8.23 -13.17
C GLU A 160 7.02 -7.35 -13.49
N ALA A 161 7.17 -6.27 -14.28
CA ALA A 161 6.02 -5.47 -14.72
C ALA A 161 4.93 -6.32 -15.37
N LYS A 162 5.31 -7.21 -16.31
CA LYS A 162 4.38 -8.09 -17.02
C LYS A 162 3.64 -9.04 -16.08
N LYS A 163 4.28 -9.56 -15.04
CA LYS A 163 3.66 -10.45 -14.05
C LYS A 163 2.48 -9.78 -13.34
N TYR A 164 2.66 -8.53 -12.90
CA TYR A 164 1.59 -7.76 -12.27
C TYR A 164 0.48 -7.40 -13.27
N TYR A 165 0.83 -6.92 -14.46
CA TYR A 165 -0.18 -6.63 -15.50
C TYR A 165 -0.98 -7.87 -15.90
N LYS A 166 -0.34 -9.05 -16.00
CA LYS A 166 -1.02 -10.30 -16.32
C LYS A 166 -2.09 -10.64 -15.28
N ARG A 167 -1.80 -10.44 -14.00
CA ARG A 167 -2.79 -10.68 -12.93
C ARG A 167 -4.01 -9.76 -13.05
N VAL A 168 -3.82 -8.50 -13.43
CA VAL A 168 -4.93 -7.56 -13.66
C VAL A 168 -5.70 -7.91 -14.93
N CYS A 169 -4.99 -8.28 -16.00
CA CYS A 169 -5.57 -8.73 -17.28
C CYS A 169 -6.51 -9.95 -17.10
N GLU A 170 -6.15 -10.87 -16.22
CA GLU A 170 -6.93 -12.09 -15.93
C GLU A 170 -8.01 -11.88 -14.85
N SER A 171 -8.24 -10.62 -14.44
CA SER A 171 -9.17 -10.27 -13.35
C SER A 171 -10.47 -9.65 -13.83
N VAL A 172 -11.36 -9.36 -12.86
CA VAL A 172 -12.63 -8.61 -13.07
C VAL A 172 -12.45 -7.09 -12.98
N SER A 173 -11.22 -6.58 -12.92
CA SER A 173 -10.95 -5.13 -12.84
C SER A 173 -11.35 -4.41 -14.13
N ASP A 174 -11.87 -3.19 -14.00
CA ASP A 174 -12.13 -2.29 -15.15
C ASP A 174 -10.86 -1.99 -15.96
N SER A 175 -9.68 -2.12 -15.33
CA SER A 175 -8.38 -1.94 -15.98
C SER A 175 -7.84 -3.22 -16.63
N ALA A 176 -8.60 -4.32 -16.67
CA ALA A 176 -8.15 -5.59 -17.25
C ALA A 176 -7.74 -5.43 -18.72
N MET A 177 -8.53 -4.72 -19.53
CA MET A 177 -8.21 -4.49 -20.96
C MET A 177 -6.89 -3.71 -21.15
N GLU A 178 -6.69 -2.62 -20.39
CA GLU A 178 -5.43 -1.85 -20.41
C GLU A 178 -4.26 -2.75 -20.03
N ALA A 179 -4.40 -3.51 -18.94
CA ALA A 179 -3.35 -4.40 -18.47
C ALA A 179 -3.01 -5.50 -19.49
N CYS A 180 -4.02 -6.09 -20.16
CA CYS A 180 -3.80 -7.05 -21.24
C CYS A 180 -2.99 -6.43 -22.40
N SER A 181 -3.30 -5.19 -22.78
CA SER A 181 -2.52 -4.47 -23.81
C SER A 181 -1.06 -4.30 -23.39
N ARG A 182 -0.82 -3.88 -22.14
CA ARG A 182 0.55 -3.73 -21.60
C ARG A 182 1.31 -5.06 -21.62
N VAL A 183 0.68 -6.19 -21.30
CA VAL A 183 1.31 -7.53 -21.39
C VAL A 183 1.81 -7.83 -22.80
N VAL A 184 1.01 -7.51 -23.82
CA VAL A 184 1.38 -7.70 -25.23
C VAL A 184 2.55 -6.81 -25.62
N GLU A 185 2.48 -5.52 -25.26
CA GLU A 185 3.53 -4.54 -25.58
C GLU A 185 4.88 -4.90 -24.94
N LEU A 186 4.88 -5.24 -23.65
CA LEU A 186 6.11 -5.64 -22.94
C LEU A 186 6.70 -6.93 -23.52
N SER A 187 5.87 -7.86 -24.00
CA SER A 187 6.33 -9.09 -24.66
C SER A 187 6.92 -8.84 -26.05
N ARG A 188 6.50 -7.77 -26.74
CA ARG A 188 7.11 -7.36 -28.02
C ARG A 188 8.45 -6.66 -27.80
N GLN A 189 8.56 -5.81 -26.78
CA GLN A 189 9.81 -5.12 -26.45
C GLN A 189 10.95 -6.09 -26.08
N SER A 190 10.64 -7.26 -25.51
CA SER A 190 11.63 -8.30 -25.24
C SER A 190 12.02 -9.14 -26.47
N ASN A 191 11.22 -9.11 -27.55
CA ASN A 191 11.33 -9.97 -28.73
C ASN A 191 11.42 -9.14 -30.01
N SER A 192 12.45 -8.33 -30.17
CA SER A 192 12.63 -7.39 -31.29
C SER A 192 12.75 -8.01 -32.70
N ASN A 193 12.36 -9.28 -32.91
CA ASN A 193 12.40 -9.99 -34.21
C ASN A 193 11.10 -10.73 -34.61
N VAL A 194 9.94 -10.47 -33.99
CA VAL A 194 8.69 -11.17 -34.38
C VAL A 194 7.65 -10.20 -34.96
N PRO A 195 7.31 -10.30 -36.27
CA PRO A 195 6.24 -9.52 -36.87
C PRO A 195 4.87 -9.92 -36.31
N LEU A 196 3.94 -8.95 -36.35
CA LEU A 196 2.54 -9.09 -35.95
C LEU A 196 1.90 -10.37 -36.49
N ALA A 197 1.56 -11.30 -35.61
CA ALA A 197 0.60 -12.34 -35.91
C ALA A 197 -0.75 -11.94 -35.30
N ASP A 198 -1.67 -11.52 -36.16
CA ASP A 198 -3.05 -11.09 -35.87
C ASP A 198 -3.90 -12.17 -35.13
N SER A 199 -3.39 -13.38 -34.94
CA SER A 199 -4.13 -14.50 -34.34
C SER A 199 -4.42 -14.39 -32.84
N PHE A 200 -3.75 -13.50 -32.09
CA PHE A 200 -3.99 -13.39 -30.64
C PHE A 200 -5.16 -12.44 -30.30
N VAL A 201 -5.34 -11.36 -31.07
CA VAL A 201 -6.51 -10.47 -30.91
C VAL A 201 -7.79 -11.24 -31.21
N ASP A 202 -7.77 -12.10 -32.24
CA ASP A 202 -8.90 -12.97 -32.58
C ASP A 202 -9.24 -13.97 -31.48
N ASN A 203 -8.25 -14.47 -30.73
CA ASN A 203 -8.47 -15.37 -29.59
C ASN A 203 -8.96 -14.63 -28.33
N LEU A 204 -8.61 -13.35 -28.17
CA LEU A 204 -9.11 -12.53 -27.06
C LEU A 204 -10.58 -12.16 -27.29
N VAL A 205 -10.95 -11.79 -28.53
CA VAL A 205 -12.34 -11.49 -28.93
C VAL A 205 -13.23 -12.74 -28.81
N LYS A 206 -12.71 -13.93 -29.11
CA LYS A 206 -13.46 -15.20 -28.95
C LYS A 206 -13.71 -15.62 -27.50
N LYS A 207 -12.98 -15.10 -26.53
CA LYS A 207 -13.21 -15.39 -25.10
C LYS A 207 -14.16 -14.39 -24.42
N LEU A 208 -14.45 -13.27 -25.09
CA LEU A 208 -15.31 -12.19 -24.59
C LEU A 208 -16.70 -12.18 -25.23
N ASN A 209 -16.96 -13.07 -26.19
CA ASN A 209 -18.28 -13.42 -26.75
C ASN A 209 -18.65 -14.84 -26.33
#